data_AF-A0A255R1H0-F1
#
_entry.id   AF-A0A255R1H0-F1
#
_cell.length_a   1.000
_cell.length_b   1.000
_cell.length_c   1.000
_cell.angle_alpha   90.00
_cell.angle_beta   90.00
_cell.angle_gamma   90.00
#
_symmetry.space_group_name_H-M   'P 1'
#
loop_
_entity.id
_entity.type
_entity.pdbx_description
1 polymer ?
#
loop_
_entity_poly.entity_id
_entity_poly.type
_entity_poly.pdbx_seq_one_letter_code
_entity_poly.pdbx_strand_id
1 'polypeptide(L)'
;MPMRPPEDCYAIHCTWEMCVNELIEVTEITDADEYAPLLRHLPPDEYDNARIVRVAELSPKLNRDHRLVAIATASHDGNNGWIVLDGNKCTWYSPDDFPEDENDESILRIHLGRSLLGLTAPVDRKAALRNKPAPFPADKLIAGYETLLEELATASIERTASLLARNGLIQKHLEDYLDAIESTPSGDRHTAQQLAFERCLAAAEKLPDAKHPEVYDSFTLFGNQFEAYTTRLAELGEFEKVVRLIQLFDPHWQHNLGFGMLGRAAFVAQDWDLAESYFLKLKEGLDTYFRCDEMSQLATIWHGRGNHDASSKLLIDCLRGTQTTFLESEYFSDREMHADEYRVHRETLQQLFPNATEILQQQELPFDLVP
;
A
#
# COMPACT_ATOMS: atom_id res chain seq x y z
N MET A 1 -4.84 -11.64 -14.87
CA MET A 1 -3.38 -11.57 -15.09
C MET A 1 -3.09 -11.96 -16.52
N PRO A 2 -2.33 -11.17 -17.28
CA PRO A 2 -1.77 -11.64 -18.55
C PRO A 2 -1.00 -12.94 -18.26
N MET A 3 -1.22 -13.97 -19.07
CA MET A 3 -0.56 -15.24 -18.83
C MET A 3 0.92 -15.10 -19.22
N ARG A 4 1.81 -15.35 -18.27
CA ARG A 4 3.24 -15.50 -18.51
C ARG A 4 3.55 -17.00 -18.72
N PRO A 5 4.65 -17.34 -19.41
CA PRO A 5 5.15 -18.70 -19.40
C PRO A 5 5.34 -19.20 -17.96
N PRO A 6 4.97 -20.47 -17.65
CA PRO A 6 5.15 -21.01 -16.30
C PRO A 6 6.56 -20.84 -15.76
N GLU A 7 7.57 -20.97 -16.62
CA GLU A 7 8.99 -20.79 -16.29
C GLU A 7 9.30 -19.39 -15.78
N ASP A 8 8.67 -18.37 -16.36
CA ASP A 8 8.88 -16.98 -15.93
C ASP A 8 8.10 -16.70 -14.64
N CYS A 9 6.93 -17.31 -14.43
CA CYS A 9 6.23 -17.28 -13.13
C CYS A 9 7.10 -17.91 -12.02
N TYR A 10 7.70 -19.07 -12.27
CA TYR A 10 8.61 -19.73 -11.33
C TYR A 10 9.87 -18.90 -11.08
N ALA A 11 10.42 -18.25 -12.10
CA ALA A 11 11.56 -17.36 -11.95
C ALA A 11 11.25 -16.17 -11.04
N ILE A 12 10.13 -15.47 -11.29
CA ILE A 12 9.71 -14.34 -10.46
C ILE A 12 9.50 -14.79 -9.02
N HIS A 13 8.84 -15.92 -8.81
CA HIS A 13 8.61 -16.46 -7.47
C HIS A 13 9.92 -16.83 -6.77
N CYS A 14 10.84 -17.49 -7.46
CA CYS A 14 12.17 -17.81 -6.92
C CYS A 14 12.92 -16.54 -6.51
N THR A 15 12.93 -15.49 -7.34
CA THR A 15 13.56 -14.22 -6.95
C THR A 15 12.86 -13.56 -5.77
N TRP A 16 11.53 -13.58 -5.73
CA TRP A 16 10.77 -13.08 -4.56
C TRP A 16 11.14 -13.84 -3.28
N GLU A 17 11.23 -15.18 -3.33
CA GLU A 17 11.68 -15.98 -2.19
C GLU A 17 13.10 -15.60 -1.77
N MET A 18 14.02 -15.37 -2.71
CA MET A 18 15.38 -14.93 -2.40
C MET A 18 15.42 -13.53 -1.78
N CYS A 19 14.55 -12.60 -2.21
CA CYS A 19 14.42 -11.28 -1.58
C CYS A 19 13.89 -11.38 -0.15
N VAL A 20 12.84 -12.19 0.08
CA VAL A 20 12.27 -12.44 1.42
C VAL A 20 13.31 -13.05 2.37
N ASN A 21 14.26 -13.84 1.85
CA ASN A 21 15.33 -14.44 2.63
C ASN A 21 16.62 -13.60 2.67
N GLU A 22 16.56 -12.33 2.25
CA GLU A 22 17.70 -11.38 2.29
C GLU A 22 18.93 -11.89 1.50
N LEU A 23 18.67 -12.67 0.44
CA LEU A 23 19.70 -13.17 -0.47
C LEU A 23 19.84 -12.31 -1.71
N ILE A 24 18.82 -11.51 -2.04
CA ILE A 24 18.80 -10.55 -3.14
C ILE A 24 18.14 -9.27 -2.65
N GLU A 25 18.82 -8.15 -2.81
CA GLU A 25 18.25 -6.82 -2.62
C GLU A 25 18.09 -6.16 -3.99
N VAL A 26 16.91 -5.61 -4.28
CA VAL A 26 16.64 -4.93 -5.55
C VAL A 26 16.39 -3.45 -5.25
N THR A 27 17.25 -2.59 -5.80
CA THR A 27 17.24 -1.15 -5.53
C THR A 27 16.91 -0.40 -6.81
N GLU A 28 16.00 0.57 -6.71
CA GLU A 28 15.74 1.54 -7.76
C GLU A 28 16.85 2.59 -7.78
N ILE A 29 17.39 2.88 -8.96
CA ILE A 29 18.50 3.83 -9.09
C ILE A 29 17.96 5.24 -9.26
N THR A 30 18.25 6.10 -8.28
CA THR A 30 17.91 7.53 -8.31
C THR A 30 19.06 8.39 -8.86
N ASP A 31 20.31 7.94 -8.69
CA ASP A 31 21.51 8.55 -9.28
C ASP A 31 22.11 7.65 -10.37
N ALA A 32 21.92 8.04 -11.62
CA ALA A 32 22.38 7.27 -12.78
C ALA A 32 23.91 7.18 -12.88
N ASP A 33 24.67 8.10 -12.28
CA ASP A 33 26.13 8.16 -12.38
C ASP A 33 26.82 7.08 -11.53
N GLU A 34 26.19 6.66 -10.43
CA GLU A 34 26.73 5.65 -9.50
C GLU A 34 27.01 4.32 -10.21
N TYR A 35 26.09 3.89 -11.08
CA TYR A 35 26.14 2.59 -11.77
C TYR A 35 26.48 2.71 -13.26
N ALA A 36 26.73 3.91 -13.78
CA ALA A 36 27.16 4.15 -15.16
C ALA A 36 28.37 3.29 -15.61
N PRO A 37 29.36 2.97 -14.75
CA PRO A 37 30.45 2.07 -15.15
C PRO A 37 30.01 0.66 -15.59
N LEU A 38 28.86 0.16 -15.13
CA LEU A 38 28.33 -1.15 -15.55
C LEU A 38 27.99 -1.19 -17.05
N LEU A 39 27.61 -0.04 -17.63
CA LEU A 39 27.29 0.08 -19.05
C LEU A 39 28.52 -0.10 -19.96
N ARG A 40 29.75 -0.05 -19.42
CA ARG A 40 30.98 -0.27 -20.20
C ARG A 40 31.09 -1.69 -20.77
N HIS A 41 30.29 -2.62 -20.27
CA HIS A 41 30.22 -3.99 -20.76
C HIS A 41 29.27 -4.15 -21.95
N LEU A 42 28.50 -3.11 -22.31
CA LEU A 42 27.66 -3.14 -23.48
C LEU A 42 28.51 -3.20 -24.77
N PRO A 43 28.10 -3.98 -25.77
CA PRO A 43 28.68 -3.91 -27.09
C PRO A 43 28.59 -2.49 -27.65
N PRO A 44 29.70 -1.91 -28.15
CA PRO A 44 29.67 -0.58 -28.76
C PRO A 44 28.73 -0.60 -29.98
N ASP A 45 27.98 0.49 -30.15
CA ASP A 45 27.10 0.75 -31.29
C ASP A 45 25.87 -0.18 -31.44
N GLU A 46 25.59 -1.06 -30.46
CA GLU A 46 24.43 -1.97 -30.50
C GLU A 46 23.18 -1.39 -29.81
N TYR A 47 23.37 -0.54 -28.80
CA TYR A 47 22.30 -0.01 -27.96
C TYR A 47 22.40 1.50 -27.81
N ASP A 48 21.31 2.20 -28.10
CA ASP A 48 21.21 3.65 -27.95
C ASP A 48 20.61 4.02 -26.59
N ASN A 49 21.08 5.13 -26.02
CA ASN A 49 20.53 5.75 -24.81
C ASN A 49 20.38 4.81 -23.61
N ALA A 50 21.30 3.86 -23.44
CA ALA A 50 21.25 2.92 -22.32
C ALA A 50 21.38 3.64 -20.97
N ARG A 51 20.42 3.41 -20.07
CA ARG A 51 20.38 3.97 -18.72
C ARG A 51 19.98 2.92 -17.71
N ILE A 52 20.81 2.71 -16.68
CA ILE A 52 20.51 1.82 -15.57
C ILE A 52 19.30 2.36 -14.81
N VAL A 53 18.32 1.51 -14.53
CA VAL A 53 17.10 1.88 -13.78
C VAL A 53 16.97 1.11 -12.47
N ARG A 54 17.48 -0.12 -12.40
CA ARG A 54 17.55 -0.91 -11.15
C ARG A 54 18.81 -1.73 -11.09
N VAL A 55 19.23 -2.04 -9.87
CA VAL A 55 20.33 -2.96 -9.58
C VAL A 55 19.87 -3.97 -8.53
N ALA A 56 20.19 -5.23 -8.77
CA ALA A 56 20.07 -6.29 -7.79
C ALA A 56 21.45 -6.62 -7.22
N GLU A 57 21.58 -6.51 -5.90
CA GLU A 57 22.75 -6.99 -5.16
C GLU A 57 22.49 -8.40 -4.63
N LEU A 58 23.40 -9.32 -4.97
CA LEU A 58 23.31 -10.74 -4.65
C LEU A 58 24.21 -11.07 -3.47
N SER A 59 23.65 -11.80 -2.50
CA SER A 59 24.38 -12.32 -1.36
C SER A 59 25.50 -13.27 -1.80
N PRO A 60 26.70 -13.21 -1.20
CA PRO A 60 27.77 -14.18 -1.44
C PRO A 60 27.35 -15.64 -1.20
N LYS A 61 26.30 -15.87 -0.40
CA LYS A 61 25.74 -17.20 -0.14
C LYS A 61 25.16 -17.88 -1.39
N LEU A 62 24.79 -17.10 -2.41
CA LEU A 62 24.30 -17.62 -3.69
C LEU A 62 25.43 -18.21 -4.57
N ASN A 63 26.71 -18.08 -4.15
CA ASN A 63 27.88 -18.63 -4.83
C ASN A 63 27.94 -18.30 -6.33
N ARG A 64 27.67 -17.04 -6.66
CA ARG A 64 27.78 -16.48 -8.02
C ARG A 64 29.08 -15.71 -8.18
N ASP A 65 29.61 -15.72 -9.40
CA ASP A 65 30.90 -15.08 -9.72
C ASP A 65 30.88 -13.56 -9.55
N HIS A 66 29.70 -12.94 -9.62
CA HIS A 66 29.51 -11.50 -9.47
C HIS A 66 28.29 -11.21 -8.59
N ARG A 67 28.37 -10.10 -7.87
CA ARG A 67 27.37 -9.68 -6.88
C ARG A 67 26.32 -8.73 -7.43
N LEU A 68 26.57 -8.06 -8.55
CA LEU A 68 25.66 -7.05 -9.09
C LEU A 68 25.06 -7.53 -10.41
N VAL A 69 23.75 -7.39 -10.51
CA VAL A 69 23.00 -7.58 -11.76
C VAL A 69 22.16 -6.34 -11.98
N ALA A 70 22.39 -5.64 -13.08
CA ALA A 70 21.71 -4.39 -13.37
C ALA A 70 20.73 -4.55 -14.53
N ILE A 71 19.66 -3.78 -14.52
CA ILE A 71 18.77 -3.62 -15.67
C ILE A 71 18.83 -2.17 -16.14
N ALA A 72 18.96 -2.01 -17.45
CA ALA A 72 18.94 -0.73 -18.14
C ALA A 72 17.76 -0.67 -19.12
N THR A 73 17.19 0.51 -19.29
CA THR A 73 16.35 0.83 -20.46
C THR A 73 17.26 1.28 -21.60
N ALA A 74 16.98 0.85 -22.83
CA ALA A 74 17.71 1.28 -24.02
C ALA A 74 16.85 1.14 -25.28
N SER A 75 17.37 1.61 -26.41
CA SER A 75 16.79 1.35 -27.74
C SER A 75 17.69 0.43 -28.56
N HIS A 76 17.12 -0.56 -29.25
CA HIS A 76 17.82 -1.47 -30.16
C HIS A 76 17.02 -1.60 -31.46
N ASP A 77 17.66 -1.34 -32.61
CA ASP A 77 17.00 -1.29 -33.93
C ASP A 77 15.72 -0.42 -33.96
N GLY A 78 15.74 0.71 -33.24
CA GLY A 78 14.63 1.64 -33.13
C GLY A 78 13.50 1.22 -32.17
N ASN A 79 13.63 0.08 -31.50
CA ASN A 79 12.66 -0.39 -30.50
C ASN A 79 13.20 -0.14 -29.08
N ASN A 80 12.41 0.49 -28.24
CA ASN A 80 12.72 0.60 -26.82
C ASN A 80 12.58 -0.76 -26.14
N GLY A 81 13.33 -1.00 -25.07
CA GLY A 81 13.27 -2.25 -24.32
C GLY A 81 14.22 -2.24 -23.14
N TRP A 82 14.54 -3.44 -22.66
CA TRP A 82 15.40 -3.61 -21.50
C TRP A 82 16.63 -4.44 -21.80
N ILE A 83 17.73 -4.11 -21.14
CA ILE A 83 18.97 -4.86 -21.15
C ILE A 83 19.29 -5.28 -19.73
N VAL A 84 19.52 -6.57 -19.50
CA VAL A 84 20.05 -7.05 -18.22
C VAL A 84 21.55 -7.34 -18.35
N LEU A 85 22.32 -6.74 -17.44
CA LEU A 85 23.77 -6.86 -17.29
C LEU A 85 24.07 -7.82 -16.14
N ASP A 86 24.47 -9.05 -16.47
CA ASP A 86 24.74 -10.16 -15.53
C ASP A 86 26.22 -10.57 -15.65
N GLY A 87 27.10 -9.78 -15.01
CA GLY A 87 28.54 -9.90 -15.16
C GLY A 87 29.02 -9.52 -16.57
N ASN A 88 29.68 -10.44 -17.26
CA ASN A 88 30.09 -10.24 -18.65
C ASN A 88 28.98 -10.55 -19.68
N LYS A 89 27.80 -10.97 -19.22
CA LYS A 89 26.67 -11.28 -20.10
C LYS A 89 25.74 -10.08 -20.19
N CYS A 90 25.28 -9.82 -21.40
CA CYS A 90 24.27 -8.83 -21.71
C CYS A 90 23.10 -9.56 -22.39
N THR A 91 21.88 -9.35 -21.91
CA THR A 91 20.67 -9.96 -22.48
C THR A 91 19.62 -8.91 -22.77
N TRP A 92 19.23 -8.79 -24.04
CA TRP A 92 18.14 -7.94 -24.49
C TRP A 92 16.78 -8.60 -24.22
N TYR A 93 15.82 -7.79 -23.78
CA TYR A 93 14.42 -8.14 -23.54
C TYR A 93 13.53 -7.18 -24.32
N SER A 94 12.89 -7.68 -25.37
CA SER A 94 11.98 -6.89 -26.21
C SER A 94 10.64 -6.71 -25.50
N PRO A 95 10.03 -5.50 -25.50
CA PRO A 95 8.69 -5.30 -24.97
C PRO A 95 7.62 -6.18 -25.59
N ASP A 96 7.78 -6.55 -26.86
CA ASP A 96 6.85 -7.44 -27.56
C ASP A 96 6.82 -8.86 -26.97
N ASP A 97 7.81 -9.23 -26.15
CA ASP A 97 7.86 -10.51 -25.43
C ASP A 97 7.12 -10.47 -24.09
N PHE A 98 6.59 -9.31 -23.69
CA PHE A 98 5.98 -9.10 -22.38
C PHE A 98 4.59 -8.43 -22.46
N PRO A 99 3.78 -8.48 -21.38
CA PRO A 99 2.55 -7.69 -21.27
C PRO A 99 2.82 -6.18 -21.35
N GLU A 100 1.83 -5.40 -21.82
CA GLU A 100 1.96 -3.92 -21.94
C GLU A 100 2.23 -3.21 -20.60
N ASP A 101 1.81 -3.82 -19.49
CA ASP A 101 2.01 -3.34 -18.13
C ASP A 101 3.26 -3.91 -17.46
N GLU A 102 4.15 -4.57 -18.21
CA GLU A 102 5.40 -5.08 -17.69
C GLU A 102 6.38 -3.95 -17.33
N ASN A 103 7.06 -4.11 -16.20
CA ASN A 103 8.06 -3.16 -15.71
C ASN A 103 9.46 -3.78 -15.63
N ASP A 104 10.47 -2.92 -15.54
CA ASP A 104 11.88 -3.29 -15.45
C ASP A 104 12.18 -4.21 -14.25
N GLU A 105 11.52 -4.02 -13.10
CA GLU A 105 11.68 -4.91 -11.95
C GLU A 105 11.30 -6.35 -12.28
N SER A 106 10.17 -6.54 -12.96
CA SER A 106 9.70 -7.87 -13.32
C SER A 106 10.63 -8.53 -14.34
N ILE A 107 11.17 -7.79 -15.30
CA ILE A 107 12.18 -8.29 -16.24
C ILE A 107 13.45 -8.73 -15.50
N LEU A 108 13.93 -7.92 -14.55
CA LEU A 108 15.10 -8.24 -13.73
C LEU A 108 14.87 -9.50 -12.89
N ARG A 109 13.69 -9.63 -12.27
CA ARG A 109 13.29 -10.82 -11.51
C ARG A 109 13.21 -12.07 -12.40
N ILE A 110 12.64 -11.96 -13.60
CA ILE A 110 12.62 -13.06 -14.57
C ILE A 110 14.07 -13.48 -14.91
N HIS A 111 14.95 -12.52 -15.22
CA HIS A 111 16.34 -12.83 -15.54
C HIS A 111 17.05 -13.56 -14.39
N LEU A 112 17.00 -12.98 -13.18
CA LEU A 112 17.65 -13.54 -11.99
C LEU A 112 17.10 -14.92 -11.64
N GLY A 113 15.79 -15.06 -11.55
CA GLY A 113 15.14 -16.30 -11.17
C GLY A 113 15.44 -17.43 -12.15
N ARG A 114 15.41 -17.15 -13.45
CA ARG A 114 15.80 -18.14 -14.47
C ARG A 114 17.25 -18.57 -14.33
N SER A 115 18.13 -17.61 -14.10
CA SER A 115 19.57 -17.84 -13.91
C SER A 115 19.82 -18.71 -12.67
N LEU A 116 19.15 -18.44 -11.55
CA LEU A 116 19.25 -19.21 -10.30
C LEU A 116 18.66 -20.62 -10.42
N LEU A 117 17.54 -20.77 -11.14
CA LEU A 117 16.90 -22.06 -11.39
C LEU A 117 17.60 -22.89 -12.48
N GLY A 118 18.63 -22.34 -13.15
CA GLY A 118 19.32 -23.01 -14.25
C GLY A 118 18.47 -23.14 -15.53
N LEU A 119 17.46 -22.28 -15.71
CA LEU A 119 16.55 -22.29 -16.86
C LEU A 119 17.17 -21.61 -18.08
N THR A 120 18.03 -22.34 -18.79
CA THR A 120 18.80 -21.84 -19.95
C THR A 120 18.06 -21.92 -21.29
N ALA A 121 16.99 -22.73 -21.37
CA ALA A 121 16.24 -22.88 -22.61
C ALA A 121 15.51 -21.56 -22.98
N PRO A 122 15.53 -21.14 -24.26
CA PRO A 122 14.75 -19.98 -24.70
C PRO A 122 13.26 -20.28 -24.52
N VAL A 123 12.52 -19.26 -24.09
CA VAL A 123 11.06 -19.35 -23.91
C VAL A 123 10.40 -18.51 -24.99
N ASP A 124 9.46 -19.11 -25.71
CA ASP A 124 8.58 -18.39 -26.62
C ASP A 124 7.52 -17.64 -25.80
N ARG A 125 7.90 -16.45 -25.34
CA ARG A 125 7.02 -15.61 -24.52
C ARG A 125 5.81 -15.13 -25.32
N LYS A 126 6.02 -14.78 -26.58
CA LYS A 126 4.95 -14.34 -27.50
C LYS A 126 3.84 -15.37 -27.64
N ALA A 127 4.16 -16.67 -27.69
CA ALA A 127 3.15 -17.72 -27.72
C ALA A 127 2.30 -17.80 -26.43
N ALA A 128 2.86 -17.37 -25.29
CA ALA A 128 2.17 -17.36 -24.00
C ALA A 128 1.39 -16.06 -23.74
N LEU A 129 1.78 -14.94 -24.38
CA LEU A 129 1.07 -13.66 -24.31
C LEU A 129 -0.34 -13.80 -24.90
N ARG A 130 -1.31 -14.04 -24.02
CA ARG A 130 -2.72 -13.82 -24.38
C ARG A 130 -2.97 -12.32 -24.38
N ASN A 131 -3.62 -11.83 -25.44
CA ASN A 131 -4.20 -10.50 -25.46
C ASN A 131 -4.95 -10.27 -24.15
N LYS A 132 -4.64 -9.17 -23.46
CA LYS A 132 -5.40 -8.75 -22.28
C LYS A 132 -6.88 -8.76 -22.70
N PRO A 133 -7.75 -9.52 -22.03
CA PRO A 133 -9.17 -9.45 -22.36
C PRO A 133 -9.57 -7.98 -22.27
N ALA A 134 -10.33 -7.52 -23.27
CA ALA A 134 -10.79 -6.14 -23.29
C ALA A 134 -11.40 -5.80 -21.92
N PRO A 135 -11.17 -4.58 -21.40
CA PRO A 135 -11.77 -4.14 -20.15
C PRO A 135 -13.26 -4.46 -20.16
N PHE A 136 -13.77 -4.98 -19.04
CA PHE A 136 -15.19 -5.27 -18.96
C PHE A 136 -15.97 -3.96 -19.15
N PRO A 137 -16.99 -3.91 -20.02
CA PRO A 137 -17.72 -2.67 -20.25
C PRO A 137 -18.27 -2.08 -18.95
N ALA A 138 -18.03 -0.79 -18.72
CA ALA A 138 -18.38 -0.11 -17.47
C ALA A 138 -19.87 -0.26 -17.12
N ASP A 139 -20.75 -0.16 -18.14
CA ASP A 139 -22.20 -0.37 -18.01
C ASP A 139 -22.55 -1.78 -17.49
N LYS A 140 -21.85 -2.81 -17.96
CA LYS A 140 -22.07 -4.19 -17.50
C LYS A 140 -21.51 -4.42 -16.10
N LEU A 141 -20.41 -3.76 -15.76
CA LEU A 141 -19.82 -3.85 -14.43
C LEU A 141 -20.75 -3.21 -13.40
N ILE A 142 -21.21 -1.99 -13.68
CA ILE A 142 -22.21 -1.28 -12.87
C ILE A 142 -23.47 -2.15 -12.70
N ALA A 143 -24.06 -2.63 -13.79
CA ALA A 143 -25.26 -3.46 -13.72
C ALA A 143 -25.06 -4.76 -12.92
N GLY A 144 -23.90 -5.40 -13.08
CA GLY A 144 -23.56 -6.62 -12.33
C GLY A 144 -23.41 -6.37 -10.84
N TYR A 145 -22.72 -5.28 -10.46
CA TYR A 145 -22.54 -4.91 -9.06
C TYR A 145 -23.87 -4.47 -8.41
N GLU A 146 -24.69 -3.69 -9.12
CA GLU A 146 -26.02 -3.31 -8.66
C GLU A 146 -26.93 -4.52 -8.43
N THR A 147 -26.83 -5.54 -9.31
CA THR A 147 -27.54 -6.81 -9.11
C THR A 147 -27.12 -7.50 -7.82
N LEU A 148 -25.83 -7.48 -7.46
CA LEU A 148 -25.35 -8.04 -6.20
C LEU A 148 -25.89 -7.24 -4.99
N LEU A 149 -25.90 -5.91 -5.10
CA LEU A 149 -26.46 -5.06 -4.03
C LEU A 149 -27.98 -5.23 -3.90
N GLU A 150 -28.70 -5.53 -4.99
CA GLU A 150 -30.13 -5.86 -4.97
C GLU A 150 -30.37 -7.24 -4.35
N GLU A 151 -29.49 -8.20 -4.65
CA GLU A 151 -29.52 -9.55 -4.09
C GLU A 151 -29.49 -9.51 -2.55
N LEU A 152 -28.70 -8.62 -1.95
CA LEU A 152 -28.62 -8.43 -0.48
C LEU A 152 -29.97 -8.20 0.20
N ALA A 153 -30.95 -7.62 -0.51
CA ALA A 153 -32.27 -7.33 0.05
C ALA A 153 -33.17 -8.58 0.20
N THR A 154 -32.90 -9.63 -0.59
CA THR A 154 -33.75 -10.83 -0.71
C THR A 154 -33.02 -12.15 -0.48
N ALA A 155 -31.68 -12.11 -0.39
CA ALA A 155 -30.84 -13.27 -0.14
C ALA A 155 -31.12 -13.92 1.22
N SER A 156 -30.87 -15.23 1.28
CA SER A 156 -30.84 -15.97 2.55
C SER A 156 -29.72 -15.47 3.46
N ILE A 157 -29.84 -15.69 4.77
CA ILE A 157 -28.82 -15.33 5.78
C ILE A 157 -27.41 -15.79 5.37
N GLU A 158 -27.26 -17.05 4.94
CA GLU A 158 -25.96 -17.60 4.55
C GLU A 158 -25.41 -16.95 3.28
N ARG A 159 -26.28 -16.62 2.33
CA ARG A 159 -25.87 -15.95 1.09
C ARG A 159 -25.46 -14.50 1.36
N THR A 160 -26.22 -13.77 2.18
CA THR A 160 -25.87 -12.41 2.59
C THR A 160 -24.55 -12.38 3.35
N ALA A 161 -24.35 -13.29 4.32
CA ALA A 161 -23.07 -13.41 5.03
C ALA A 161 -21.91 -13.69 4.05
N SER A 162 -22.08 -14.65 3.11
CA SER A 162 -21.07 -14.95 2.09
C SER A 162 -20.76 -13.78 1.15
N LEU A 163 -21.73 -12.92 0.83
CA LEU A 163 -21.52 -11.75 -0.02
C LEU A 163 -20.73 -10.65 0.70
N LEU A 164 -20.92 -10.50 2.01
CA LEU A 164 -20.33 -9.46 2.86
C LEU A 164 -19.05 -9.89 3.60
N ALA A 165 -18.79 -11.21 3.70
CA ALA A 165 -17.61 -11.75 4.34
C ALA A 165 -16.31 -11.28 3.66
N ARG A 166 -15.18 -11.52 4.33
CA ARG A 166 -13.85 -11.25 3.78
C ARG A 166 -13.67 -11.95 2.43
N ASN A 167 -13.29 -11.19 1.40
CA ASN A 167 -13.20 -11.63 0.00
C ASN A 167 -14.56 -12.00 -0.66
N GLY A 168 -15.68 -11.59 -0.05
CA GLY A 168 -17.00 -11.65 -0.65
C GLY A 168 -17.06 -10.84 -1.95
N LEU A 169 -17.99 -11.19 -2.84
CA LEU A 169 -18.09 -10.58 -4.18
C LEU A 169 -18.30 -9.05 -4.11
N ILE A 170 -19.00 -8.56 -3.08
CA ILE A 170 -19.23 -7.12 -2.87
C ILE A 170 -17.91 -6.40 -2.60
N GLN A 171 -17.09 -6.90 -1.67
CA GLN A 171 -15.79 -6.31 -1.34
C GLN A 171 -14.83 -6.41 -2.53
N LYS A 172 -14.79 -7.58 -3.18
CA LYS A 172 -13.86 -7.87 -4.28
C LYS A 172 -14.02 -6.94 -5.48
N HIS A 173 -15.25 -6.50 -5.75
CA HIS A 173 -15.59 -5.73 -6.95
C HIS A 173 -15.99 -4.29 -6.67
N LEU A 174 -15.87 -3.80 -5.42
CA LEU A 174 -16.28 -2.43 -5.08
C LEU A 174 -15.45 -1.39 -5.85
N GLU A 175 -14.11 -1.48 -5.83
CA GLU A 175 -13.28 -0.48 -6.51
C GLU A 175 -13.51 -0.48 -8.02
N ASP A 176 -13.62 -1.65 -8.66
CA ASP A 176 -13.97 -1.75 -10.07
C ASP A 176 -15.33 -1.07 -10.37
N TYR A 177 -16.30 -1.20 -9.47
CA TYR A 177 -17.61 -0.55 -9.56
C TYR A 177 -17.50 0.96 -9.43
N LEU A 178 -16.74 1.45 -8.45
CA LEU A 178 -16.52 2.87 -8.23
C LEU A 178 -15.79 3.53 -9.40
N ASP A 179 -14.76 2.88 -9.94
CA ASP A 179 -14.03 3.32 -11.14
C ASP A 179 -14.93 3.35 -12.38
N ALA A 180 -15.80 2.34 -12.52
CA ALA A 180 -16.77 2.29 -13.61
C ALA A 180 -17.81 3.42 -13.50
N ILE A 181 -18.30 3.73 -12.29
CA ILE A 181 -19.20 4.87 -12.04
C ILE A 181 -18.51 6.18 -12.41
N GLU A 182 -17.30 6.42 -11.90
CA GLU A 182 -16.52 7.64 -12.16
C GLU A 182 -16.23 7.86 -13.64
N SER A 183 -16.09 6.77 -14.41
CA SER A 183 -15.91 6.83 -15.86
C SER A 183 -17.19 7.24 -16.62
N THR A 184 -18.34 7.33 -15.96
CA THR A 184 -19.59 7.80 -16.60
C THR A 184 -19.75 9.33 -16.47
N PRO A 185 -20.31 10.04 -17.47
CA PRO A 185 -20.39 11.51 -17.45
C PRO A 185 -21.18 12.13 -16.28
N SER A 186 -22.02 11.33 -15.60
CA SER A 186 -22.86 11.76 -14.48
C SER A 186 -22.57 10.99 -13.19
N GLY A 187 -21.52 10.17 -13.18
CA GLY A 187 -21.19 9.34 -12.03
C GLY A 187 -20.52 10.16 -10.94
N ASP A 188 -20.99 9.96 -9.70
CA ASP A 188 -20.34 10.47 -8.51
C ASP A 188 -19.86 9.28 -7.69
N ARG A 189 -18.53 9.08 -7.68
CA ARG A 189 -17.84 8.00 -6.95
C ARG A 189 -18.24 7.99 -5.48
N HIS A 190 -18.25 9.16 -4.82
CA HIS A 190 -18.51 9.27 -3.39
C HIS A 190 -19.96 8.94 -3.07
N THR A 191 -20.90 9.42 -3.88
CA THR A 191 -22.33 9.08 -3.71
C THR A 191 -22.55 7.57 -3.90
N ALA A 192 -21.94 6.96 -4.92
CA ALA A 192 -22.04 5.52 -5.15
C ALA A 192 -21.44 4.68 -4.00
N GLN A 193 -20.26 5.07 -3.51
CA GLN A 193 -19.61 4.45 -2.35
C GLN A 193 -20.49 4.52 -1.11
N GLN A 194 -21.07 5.71 -0.82
CA GLN A 194 -21.96 5.91 0.31
C GLN A 194 -23.20 5.01 0.22
N LEU A 195 -23.86 4.97 -0.93
CA LEU A 195 -25.06 4.14 -1.15
C LEU A 195 -24.75 2.64 -1.06
N ALA A 196 -23.62 2.20 -1.63
CA ALA A 196 -23.19 0.81 -1.54
C ALA A 196 -22.93 0.41 -0.08
N PHE A 197 -22.21 1.23 0.69
CA PHE A 197 -21.94 1.00 2.10
C PHE A 197 -23.23 0.89 2.91
N GLU A 198 -24.17 1.82 2.72
CA GLU A 198 -25.46 1.84 3.44
C GLU A 198 -26.33 0.62 3.14
N ARG A 199 -26.37 0.18 1.87
CA ARG A 199 -27.11 -1.03 1.47
C ARG A 199 -26.50 -2.28 2.08
N CYS A 200 -25.17 -2.35 2.13
CA CYS A 200 -24.47 -3.46 2.77
C CYS A 200 -24.70 -3.47 4.28
N LEU A 201 -24.64 -2.30 4.93
CA LEU A 201 -24.89 -2.16 6.36
C LEU A 201 -26.31 -2.59 6.73
N ALA A 202 -27.31 -2.10 6.01
CA ALA A 202 -28.71 -2.47 6.21
C ALA A 202 -28.99 -3.96 5.98
N ALA A 203 -28.18 -4.64 5.15
CA ALA A 203 -28.26 -6.09 4.97
C ALA A 203 -27.56 -6.84 6.11
N ALA A 204 -26.42 -6.35 6.58
CA ALA A 204 -25.69 -6.93 7.71
C ALA A 204 -26.47 -6.85 9.03
N GLU A 205 -27.16 -5.74 9.29
CA GLU A 205 -28.01 -5.56 10.48
C GLU A 205 -29.15 -6.59 10.59
N LYS A 206 -29.57 -7.19 9.47
CA LYS A 206 -30.60 -8.24 9.44
C LYS A 206 -30.05 -9.64 9.73
N LEU A 207 -28.73 -9.80 9.76
CA LEU A 207 -28.10 -11.08 10.08
C LEU A 207 -28.21 -11.37 11.58
N PRO A 208 -28.31 -12.65 11.99
CA PRO A 208 -28.20 -13.03 13.39
C PRO A 208 -26.84 -12.64 13.97
N ASP A 209 -26.79 -12.29 15.26
CA ASP A 209 -25.56 -11.87 15.98
C ASP A 209 -24.39 -12.85 15.81
N ALA A 210 -24.67 -14.15 15.66
CA ALA A 210 -23.67 -15.18 15.41
C ALA A 210 -22.86 -14.98 14.11
N LYS A 211 -23.36 -14.18 13.17
CA LYS A 211 -22.69 -13.84 11.90
C LYS A 211 -21.95 -12.49 11.96
N HIS A 212 -22.24 -11.63 12.94
CA HIS A 212 -21.64 -10.29 13.01
C HIS A 212 -20.11 -10.32 13.12
N PRO A 213 -19.46 -11.21 13.89
CA PRO A 213 -17.99 -11.25 13.93
C PRO A 213 -17.32 -11.51 12.58
N GLU A 214 -17.97 -12.26 11.69
CA GLU A 214 -17.44 -12.54 10.33
C GLU A 214 -17.66 -11.35 9.38
N VAL A 215 -18.81 -10.69 9.50
CA VAL A 215 -19.26 -9.66 8.57
C VAL A 215 -18.75 -8.27 8.96
N TYR A 216 -18.66 -7.97 10.25
CA TYR A 216 -18.16 -6.70 10.78
C TYR A 216 -16.66 -6.70 11.09
N ASP A 217 -15.92 -7.72 10.67
CA ASP A 217 -14.45 -7.75 10.82
C ASP A 217 -13.78 -6.60 10.05
N SER A 218 -12.67 -6.06 10.59
CA SER A 218 -11.99 -4.89 10.03
C SER A 218 -11.31 -5.15 8.67
N PHE A 219 -11.23 -6.40 8.21
CA PHE A 219 -10.69 -6.79 6.90
C PHE A 219 -11.78 -7.08 5.86
N THR A 220 -13.05 -6.80 6.19
CA THR A 220 -14.20 -6.88 5.28
C THR A 220 -14.42 -5.59 4.51
N LEU A 221 -15.50 -5.52 3.74
CA LEU A 221 -16.00 -4.28 3.13
C LEU A 221 -16.07 -3.14 4.15
N PHE A 222 -16.64 -3.38 5.33
CA PHE A 222 -16.90 -2.31 6.29
C PHE A 222 -15.62 -1.70 6.81
N GLY A 223 -14.64 -2.52 7.20
CA GLY A 223 -13.35 -2.00 7.64
C GLY A 223 -12.61 -1.25 6.52
N ASN A 224 -12.53 -1.83 5.32
CA ASN A 224 -11.84 -1.20 4.19
C ASN A 224 -12.43 0.15 3.78
N GLN A 225 -13.74 0.36 3.98
CA GLN A 225 -14.46 1.55 3.56
C GLN A 225 -14.81 2.49 4.72
N PHE A 226 -14.51 2.09 5.96
CA PHE A 226 -14.97 2.78 7.17
C PHE A 226 -14.52 4.23 7.19
N GLU A 227 -13.21 4.45 7.01
CA GLU A 227 -12.59 5.77 7.12
C GLU A 227 -13.13 6.75 6.08
N ALA A 228 -13.20 6.32 4.81
CA ALA A 228 -13.77 7.13 3.73
C ALA A 228 -15.24 7.47 4.01
N TYR A 229 -16.03 6.49 4.45
CA TYR A 229 -17.44 6.67 4.76
C TYR A 229 -17.65 7.61 5.96
N THR A 230 -16.94 7.42 7.08
CA THR A 230 -17.07 8.29 8.26
C THR A 230 -16.57 9.70 8.02
N THR A 231 -15.51 9.87 7.23
CA THR A 231 -15.01 11.19 6.82
C THR A 231 -16.07 11.92 6.01
N ARG A 232 -16.70 11.24 5.05
CA ARG A 232 -17.78 11.82 4.26
C ARG A 232 -18.98 12.23 5.11
N LEU A 233 -19.40 11.38 6.04
CA LEU A 233 -20.48 11.73 6.98
C LEU A 233 -20.12 12.96 7.82
N ALA A 234 -18.88 13.06 8.28
CA ALA A 234 -18.40 14.23 9.02
C ALA A 234 -18.40 15.51 8.18
N GLU A 235 -17.99 15.45 6.91
CA GLU A 235 -18.07 16.59 5.97
C GLU A 235 -19.51 17.07 5.75
N LEU A 236 -20.47 16.14 5.77
CA LEU A 236 -21.90 16.44 5.69
C LEU A 236 -22.52 16.88 7.03
N GLY A 237 -21.74 16.90 8.11
CA GLY A 237 -22.20 17.23 9.45
C GLY A 237 -23.06 16.13 10.12
N GLU A 238 -23.05 14.90 9.59
CA GLU A 238 -23.78 13.74 10.13
C GLU A 238 -23.03 13.06 11.29
N PHE A 239 -22.51 13.83 12.25
CA PHE A 239 -21.66 13.33 13.34
C PHE A 239 -22.35 12.25 14.19
N GLU A 240 -23.66 12.38 14.46
CA GLU A 240 -24.44 11.38 15.20
C GLU A 240 -24.47 10.01 14.51
N LYS A 241 -24.36 9.98 13.17
CA LYS A 241 -24.30 8.72 12.42
C LYS A 241 -22.91 8.09 12.54
N VAL A 242 -21.85 8.89 12.52
CA VAL A 242 -20.48 8.40 12.80
C VAL A 242 -20.39 7.78 14.19
N VAL A 243 -20.92 8.43 15.23
CA VAL A 243 -20.93 7.89 16.59
C VAL A 243 -21.69 6.55 16.68
N ARG A 244 -22.84 6.42 15.99
CA ARG A 244 -23.59 5.15 15.94
C ARG A 244 -22.81 4.03 15.25
N LEU A 245 -22.07 4.35 14.19
CA LEU A 245 -21.20 3.36 13.52
C LEU A 245 -20.07 2.92 14.44
N ILE A 246 -19.43 3.85 15.16
CA ILE A 246 -18.38 3.51 16.14
C ILE A 246 -18.93 2.53 17.18
N GLN A 247 -20.12 2.80 17.73
CA GLN A 247 -20.78 1.91 18.69
C GLN A 247 -21.13 0.52 18.10
N LEU A 248 -21.48 0.48 16.82
CA LEU A 248 -21.79 -0.77 16.12
C LEU A 248 -20.54 -1.63 15.92
N PHE A 249 -19.41 -1.03 15.53
CA PHE A 249 -18.18 -1.78 15.22
C PHE A 249 -17.27 -2.02 16.43
N ASP A 250 -17.34 -1.20 17.50
CA ASP A 250 -16.50 -1.33 18.70
C ASP A 250 -16.43 -2.77 19.26
N PRO A 251 -17.55 -3.50 19.46
CA PRO A 251 -17.49 -4.86 19.99
C PRO A 251 -16.69 -5.86 19.13
N HIS A 252 -16.50 -5.56 17.84
CA HIS A 252 -15.82 -6.40 16.88
C HIS A 252 -14.35 -6.00 16.64
N TRP A 253 -13.97 -4.78 17.01
CA TRP A 253 -12.68 -4.16 16.67
C TRP A 253 -11.81 -3.92 17.92
N GLN A 254 -11.85 -4.84 18.90
CA GLN A 254 -11.06 -4.77 20.14
C GLN A 254 -9.59 -5.18 19.93
N HIS A 255 -8.89 -4.49 19.03
CA HIS A 255 -7.48 -4.67 18.72
C HIS A 255 -6.87 -3.35 18.22
N ASN A 256 -5.53 -3.24 18.16
CA ASN A 256 -4.83 -2.00 17.84
C ASN A 256 -5.30 -1.33 16.53
N LEU A 257 -5.39 -2.08 15.43
CA LEU A 257 -5.92 -1.55 14.16
C LEU A 257 -7.34 -0.99 14.31
N GLY A 258 -8.20 -1.68 15.05
CA GLY A 258 -9.57 -1.29 15.31
C GLY A 258 -9.66 -0.02 16.15
N PHE A 259 -8.87 0.08 17.21
CA PHE A 259 -8.77 1.29 18.02
C PHE A 259 -8.30 2.51 17.21
N GLY A 260 -7.32 2.33 16.31
CA GLY A 260 -6.92 3.38 15.37
C GLY A 260 -8.10 3.85 14.52
N MET A 261 -8.78 2.92 13.84
CA MET A 261 -9.92 3.23 12.96
C MET A 261 -11.10 3.91 13.69
N LEU A 262 -11.51 3.37 14.85
CA LEU A 262 -12.60 3.96 15.65
C LEU A 262 -12.21 5.33 16.23
N GLY A 263 -10.95 5.48 16.64
CA GLY A 263 -10.42 6.75 17.13
C GLY A 263 -10.40 7.82 16.05
N ARG A 264 -9.93 7.51 14.83
CA ARG A 264 -9.95 8.45 13.69
C ARG A 264 -11.38 8.86 13.33
N ALA A 265 -12.32 7.92 13.31
CA ALA A 265 -13.73 8.22 13.09
C ALA A 265 -14.31 9.15 14.18
N ALA A 266 -13.99 8.91 15.46
CA ALA A 266 -14.42 9.78 16.55
C ALA A 266 -13.80 11.18 16.44
N PHE A 267 -12.52 11.25 16.04
CA PHE A 267 -11.79 12.50 15.84
C PHE A 267 -12.45 13.36 14.74
N VAL A 268 -12.74 12.80 13.57
CA VAL A 268 -13.43 13.55 12.50
C VAL A 268 -14.86 13.93 12.87
N ALA A 269 -15.52 13.15 13.73
CA ALA A 269 -16.83 13.47 14.30
C ALA A 269 -16.79 14.52 15.43
N GLN A 270 -15.60 15.02 15.78
CA GLN A 270 -15.36 15.96 16.87
C GLN A 270 -15.78 15.45 18.26
N ASP A 271 -15.90 14.13 18.43
CA ASP A 271 -16.10 13.49 19.73
C ASP A 271 -14.72 13.22 20.37
N TRP A 272 -14.14 14.29 20.90
CA TRP A 272 -12.76 14.28 21.41
C TRP A 272 -12.56 13.34 22.59
N ASP A 273 -13.58 13.14 23.44
CA ASP A 273 -13.51 12.21 24.57
C ASP A 273 -13.44 10.76 24.08
N LEU A 274 -14.28 10.42 23.10
CA LEU A 274 -14.29 9.08 22.52
C LEU A 274 -13.00 8.81 21.74
N ALA A 275 -12.53 9.77 20.93
CA ALA A 275 -11.27 9.66 20.20
C ALA A 275 -10.07 9.46 21.14
N GLU A 276 -9.96 10.27 22.18
CA GLU A 276 -8.91 10.14 23.20
C GLU A 276 -8.93 8.75 23.84
N SER A 277 -10.11 8.22 24.17
CA SER A 277 -10.22 6.89 24.79
C SER A 277 -9.65 5.77 23.91
N TYR A 278 -9.86 5.82 22.60
CA TYR A 278 -9.32 4.82 21.68
C TYR A 278 -7.83 5.02 21.40
N PHE A 279 -7.36 6.26 21.24
CA PHE A 279 -5.94 6.54 21.04
C PHE A 279 -5.11 6.16 22.27
N LEU A 280 -5.65 6.32 23.48
CA LEU A 280 -5.00 5.82 24.69
C LEU A 280 -4.88 4.29 24.71
N LYS A 281 -5.96 3.56 24.35
CA LYS A 281 -5.89 2.09 24.20
C LYS A 281 -4.83 1.68 23.16
N LEU A 282 -4.76 2.39 22.03
CA LEU A 282 -3.74 2.15 21.00
C LEU A 282 -2.33 2.39 21.54
N LYS A 283 -2.12 3.52 22.23
CA LYS A 283 -0.83 3.88 22.83
C LYS A 283 -0.37 2.85 23.87
N GLU A 284 -1.30 2.30 24.65
CA GLU A 284 -1.01 1.28 25.68
C GLU A 284 -0.81 -0.12 25.09
N GLY A 285 -1.48 -0.45 23.97
CA GLY A 285 -1.52 -1.78 23.38
C GLY A 285 -0.53 -2.02 22.24
N LEU A 286 0.15 -0.98 21.73
CA LEU A 286 1.07 -1.09 20.59
C LEU A 286 2.46 -0.56 20.96
N ASP A 287 3.47 -1.44 20.98
CA ASP A 287 4.86 -1.07 21.30
C ASP A 287 5.43 0.01 20.36
N THR A 288 4.98 0.01 19.11
CA THR A 288 5.38 0.97 18.07
C THR A 288 4.36 2.11 17.89
N TYR A 289 3.61 2.48 18.94
CA TYR A 289 2.60 3.56 18.86
C TYR A 289 3.17 4.87 18.30
N PHE A 290 4.46 5.11 18.51
CA PHE A 290 5.17 6.32 18.05
C PHE A 290 5.21 6.48 16.53
N ARG A 291 4.84 5.45 15.77
CA ARG A 291 4.74 5.47 14.30
C ARG A 291 3.35 5.85 13.78
N CYS A 292 2.36 5.93 14.66
CA CYS A 292 0.96 6.03 14.29
C CYS A 292 0.49 7.49 14.29
N ASP A 293 -0.14 7.94 13.19
CA ASP A 293 -0.73 9.28 13.03
C ASP A 293 -1.73 9.63 14.15
N GLU A 294 -2.37 8.63 14.75
CA GLU A 294 -3.25 8.76 15.91
C GLU A 294 -2.58 9.47 17.09
N MET A 295 -1.26 9.35 17.26
CA MET A 295 -0.56 10.06 18.33
C MET A 295 -0.49 11.56 18.08
N SER A 296 -0.40 11.98 16.81
CA SER A 296 -0.53 13.38 16.42
C SER A 296 -1.94 13.93 16.71
N GLN A 297 -2.96 13.12 16.43
CA GLN A 297 -4.35 13.46 16.72
C GLN A 297 -4.61 13.54 18.24
N LEU A 298 -4.08 12.59 19.02
CA LEU A 298 -4.13 12.62 20.49
C LEU A 298 -3.43 13.87 21.05
N ALA A 299 -2.25 14.22 20.52
CA ALA A 299 -1.56 15.44 20.90
C ALA A 299 -2.37 16.70 20.58
N THR A 300 -3.10 16.72 19.47
CA THR A 300 -4.01 17.82 19.10
C THR A 300 -5.18 17.93 20.08
N ILE A 301 -5.79 16.81 20.49
CA ILE A 301 -6.84 16.80 21.51
C ILE A 301 -6.31 17.40 22.83
N TRP A 302 -5.17 16.90 23.31
CA TRP A 302 -4.56 17.39 24.56
C TRP A 302 -4.20 18.86 24.49
N HIS A 303 -3.65 19.32 23.36
CA HIS A 303 -3.33 20.72 23.14
C HIS A 303 -4.59 21.60 23.20
N GLY A 304 -5.67 21.20 22.51
CA GLY A 304 -6.94 21.92 22.50
C GLY A 304 -7.60 22.01 23.89
N ARG A 305 -7.31 21.05 24.78
CA ARG A 305 -7.75 21.03 26.19
C ARG A 305 -6.83 21.81 27.14
N GLY A 306 -5.79 22.45 26.63
CA GLY A 306 -4.82 23.21 27.43
C GLY A 306 -3.74 22.35 28.09
N ASN A 307 -3.66 21.06 27.78
CA ASN A 307 -2.61 20.15 28.27
C ASN A 307 -1.38 20.19 27.33
N HIS A 308 -0.81 21.38 27.19
CA HIS A 308 0.28 21.67 26.25
C HIS A 308 1.53 20.82 26.53
N ASP A 309 1.88 20.63 27.80
CA ASP A 309 3.07 19.86 28.19
C ASP A 309 2.95 18.39 27.79
N ALA A 310 1.79 17.75 28.02
CA ALA A 310 1.58 16.36 27.64
C ALA A 310 1.55 16.18 26.12
N SER A 311 0.91 17.12 25.42
CA SER A 311 0.87 17.15 23.95
C SER A 311 2.28 17.26 23.34
N SER A 312 3.07 18.23 23.81
CA SER A 312 4.46 18.42 23.34
C SER A 312 5.31 17.19 23.65
N LYS A 313 5.22 16.67 24.88
CA LYS A 313 5.97 15.48 25.29
C LYS A 313 5.64 14.25 24.44
N LEU A 314 4.37 14.04 24.10
CA LEU A 314 3.95 12.94 23.24
C LEU A 314 4.56 13.05 21.84
N LEU A 315 4.51 14.23 21.23
CA LEU A 315 5.08 14.43 19.89
C LEU A 315 6.60 14.26 19.88
N ILE A 316 7.30 14.78 20.90
CA ILE A 316 8.75 14.58 21.07
C ILE A 316 9.08 13.11 21.23
N ASP A 317 8.29 12.37 22.02
CA ASP A 317 8.45 10.93 22.21
C ASP A 317 8.25 10.18 20.90
N CYS A 318 7.25 10.56 20.10
CA CYS A 318 7.01 9.96 18.78
C CYS A 318 8.19 10.21 17.83
N LEU A 319 8.64 11.46 17.72
CA LEU A 319 9.80 11.84 16.90
C LEU A 319 11.07 11.09 17.28
N ARG A 320 11.34 10.90 18.58
CA ARG A 320 12.48 10.10 19.05
C ARG A 320 12.37 8.63 18.69
N GLY A 321 11.18 8.05 18.87
CA GLY A 321 10.90 6.66 18.50
C GLY A 321 11.17 6.43 17.02
N THR A 322 10.60 7.27 16.16
CA THR A 322 10.76 7.16 14.71
C THR A 322 12.18 7.47 14.24
N GLN A 323 12.89 8.42 14.85
CA GLN A 323 14.31 8.64 14.58
C GLN A 323 15.15 7.41 14.93
N THR A 324 14.84 6.75 16.05
CA THR A 324 15.56 5.55 16.48
C THR A 324 15.36 4.43 15.46
N THR A 325 14.11 4.15 15.07
CA THR A 325 13.85 3.13 14.05
C THR A 325 14.47 3.49 12.70
N PHE A 326 14.42 4.76 12.28
CA PHE A 326 15.11 5.22 11.07
C PHE A 326 16.61 4.92 11.08
N LEU A 327 17.30 5.21 12.20
CA LEU A 327 18.74 4.97 12.33
C LEU A 327 19.11 3.50 12.42
N GLU A 328 18.21 2.68 12.96
CA GLU A 328 18.38 1.22 13.08
C GLU A 328 18.02 0.47 11.80
N SER A 329 17.20 1.07 10.91
CA SER A 329 16.81 0.45 9.64
C SER A 329 18.00 0.28 8.70
N GLU A 330 18.21 -0.97 8.26
CA GLU A 330 19.20 -1.33 7.25
C GLU A 330 18.67 -1.04 5.83
N TYR A 331 17.35 -1.04 5.65
CA TYR A 331 16.70 -0.90 4.34
C TYR A 331 16.32 0.55 4.02
N PHE A 332 16.58 0.97 2.79
CA PHE A 332 16.23 2.31 2.31
C PHE A 332 14.71 2.56 2.32
N SER A 333 13.89 1.59 1.91
CA SER A 333 12.43 1.71 1.92
C SER A 333 11.86 1.93 3.33
N ASP A 334 12.45 1.27 4.33
CA ASP A 334 12.06 1.46 5.72
C ASP A 334 12.44 2.86 6.21
N ARG A 335 13.61 3.37 5.79
CA ARG A 335 14.02 4.74 6.11
C ARG A 335 13.12 5.78 5.48
N GLU A 336 12.68 5.60 4.24
CA GLU A 336 11.69 6.49 3.60
C GLU A 336 10.38 6.50 4.39
N MET A 337 9.85 5.33 4.72
CA MET A 337 8.63 5.20 5.53
C MET A 337 8.78 5.90 6.88
N HIS A 338 9.88 5.69 7.59
CA HIS A 338 10.12 6.35 8.88
C HIS A 338 10.35 7.86 8.74
N ALA A 339 10.96 8.33 7.66
CA ALA A 339 11.10 9.76 7.40
C ALA A 339 9.72 10.42 7.20
N ASP A 340 8.78 9.75 6.54
CA ASP A 340 7.40 10.21 6.39
C ASP A 340 6.64 10.24 7.72
N GLU A 341 6.72 9.17 8.50
CA GLU A 341 6.13 9.12 9.86
C GLU A 341 6.68 10.25 10.74
N TYR A 342 8.00 10.49 10.70
CA TYR A 342 8.66 11.58 11.44
C TYR A 342 8.14 12.96 11.00
N ARG A 343 8.01 13.16 9.68
CA ARG A 343 7.51 14.40 9.10
C ARG A 343 6.10 14.73 9.57
N VAL A 344 5.19 13.76 9.62
CA VAL A 344 3.81 13.95 10.10
C VAL A 344 3.78 14.44 11.56
N HIS A 345 4.54 13.81 12.45
CA HIS A 345 4.63 14.23 13.85
C HIS A 345 5.26 15.62 14.01
N ARG A 346 6.28 15.92 13.22
CA ARG A 346 6.96 17.22 13.23
C ARG A 346 6.04 18.33 12.74
N GLU A 347 5.33 18.12 11.64
CA GLU A 347 4.37 19.09 11.09
C GLU A 347 3.26 19.37 12.11
N THR A 348 2.78 18.33 12.80
CA THR A 348 1.83 18.49 13.92
C THR A 348 2.43 19.33 15.05
N LEU A 349 3.68 19.08 15.45
CA LEU A 349 4.37 19.87 16.48
C LEU A 349 4.46 21.35 16.06
N GLN A 350 4.81 21.63 14.81
CA GLN A 350 4.90 22.99 14.27
C GLN A 350 3.55 23.70 14.21
N GLN A 351 2.48 22.96 13.89
CA GLN A 351 1.13 23.49 13.87
C GLN A 351 0.65 23.87 15.28
N LEU A 352 0.94 23.04 16.28
CA LEU A 352 0.45 23.24 17.64
C LEU A 352 1.30 24.23 18.45
N PHE A 353 2.62 24.28 18.23
CA PHE A 353 3.56 25.04 19.05
C PHE A 353 4.35 26.07 18.22
N PRO A 354 4.15 27.39 18.44
CA PRO A 354 4.88 28.43 17.72
C PRO A 354 6.41 28.38 17.87
N ASN A 355 6.90 27.77 18.95
CA ASN A 355 8.30 27.58 19.26
C ASN A 355 8.80 26.14 18.96
N ALA A 356 8.16 25.44 18.01
CA ALA A 356 8.52 24.07 17.67
C ALA A 356 9.99 23.92 17.25
N THR A 357 10.54 24.90 16.53
CA THR A 357 11.96 24.88 16.14
C THR A 357 12.89 24.88 17.34
N GLU A 358 12.63 25.72 18.35
CA GLU A 358 13.39 25.76 19.59
C GLU A 358 13.22 24.45 20.39
N ILE A 359 12.01 23.88 20.41
CA ILE A 359 11.74 22.59 21.06
C ILE A 359 12.60 21.50 20.42
N LEU A 360 12.59 21.37 19.09
CA LEU A 360 13.39 20.37 18.37
C LEU A 360 14.88 20.52 18.67
N GLN A 361 15.41 21.75 18.63
CA GLN A 361 16.79 22.04 18.97
C GLN A 361 17.15 21.64 20.41
N GLN A 362 16.28 21.95 21.38
CA GLN A 362 16.49 21.59 22.79
C GLN A 362 16.45 20.09 23.04
N GLN A 363 15.70 19.35 22.22
CA GLN A 363 15.59 17.89 22.33
C GLN A 363 16.63 17.14 21.48
N GLU A 364 17.53 17.87 20.80
CA GLU A 364 18.55 17.34 19.88
C GLU A 364 17.95 16.52 18.71
N LEU A 365 16.73 16.88 18.32
CA LEU A 365 16.02 16.25 17.21
C LEU A 365 16.32 16.98 15.89
N PRO A 366 16.67 16.26 14.81
CA PRO A 366 16.91 16.89 13.51
C PRO A 366 15.62 17.47 12.94
N PHE A 367 15.75 18.47 12.07
CA PHE A 367 14.57 19.04 11.42
C PHE A 367 13.92 18.06 10.43
N ASP A 368 14.73 17.31 9.68
CA ASP A 368 14.29 16.27 8.74
C ASP A 368 15.17 15.01 8.92
N LEU A 369 14.61 13.86 8.56
CA LEU A 369 15.37 12.62 8.33
C LEU A 369 15.53 12.45 6.82
N VAL A 370 16.77 12.32 6.35
CA VAL A 370 17.09 12.14 4.92
C VAL A 370 17.54 10.69 4.73
N PRO A 371 16.74 9.84 4.05
CA PRO A 371 16.98 8.39 3.86
C PRO A 371 18.37 8.00 3.33
#